data_AF-A0A523KTC6-F1
#
_entry.id   AF-A0A523KTC6-F1
#
_cell.length_a   1.000
_cell.length_b   1.000
_cell.length_c   1.000
_cell.angle_alpha   90.00
_cell.angle_beta   90.00
_cell.angle_gamma   90.00
#
_symmetry.space_group_name_H-M   'P 1'
#
loop_
_entity.id
_entity.type
_entity.pdbx_description
1 polymer ?
#
loop_
_entity_poly.entity_id
_entity_poly.type
_entity_poly.pdbx_seq_one_letter_code
_entity_poly.pdbx_strand_id
1 'polypeptide(L)' 'MRDTVSPYPGQFDQSPDPLFVAIPREEIALEMTRRGEEAALSDVCMAVAVVAEALHSVWMVRNR' A
#
# COMPACT_ATOMS: atom_id res chain seq x y z
N MET A 1 -14.26 13.95 25.52
CA MET A 1 -14.37 12.66 24.82
C MET A 1 -14.53 12.99 23.34
N ARG A 2 -13.50 12.75 22.51
CA ARG A 2 -13.63 12.90 21.05
C ARG A 2 -13.95 11.50 20.52
N ASP A 3 -15.13 11.35 19.95
CA ASP A 3 -15.53 10.12 19.26
C ASP A 3 -14.57 9.86 18.12
N THR A 4 -13.75 8.82 18.26
CA THR A 4 -12.89 8.30 17.22
C THR A 4 -13.74 7.48 16.26
N VAL A 5 -14.51 8.16 15.41
CA VAL A 5 -15.12 7.50 14.25
C VAL A 5 -13.97 7.13 13.33
N SER A 6 -13.62 5.85 13.29
CA SER A 6 -12.65 5.32 12.34
C SER A 6 -13.11 5.70 10.93
N PRO A 7 -12.26 6.32 10.09
CA PRO A 7 -12.65 6.74 8.74
C PRO A 7 -13.07 5.56 7.85
N TYR A 8 -12.77 4.32 8.25
CA TYR A 8 -13.10 3.11 7.50
C TYR A 8 -13.66 2.03 8.45
N PRO A 9 -14.95 2.09 8.84
CA PRO A 9 -15.58 1.01 9.58
C PRO A 9 -15.61 -0.26 8.72
N GLY A 10 -15.12 -1.37 9.27
CA GLY A 10 -15.12 -2.68 8.61
C GLY A 10 -13.93 -2.98 7.68
N GLN A 11 -12.90 -2.12 7.62
CA GLN A 11 -11.71 -2.35 6.77
C GLN A 11 -10.90 -3.63 7.12
N PHE A 12 -11.20 -4.26 8.26
CA PHE A 12 -10.55 -5.48 8.73
C PHE A 12 -11.50 -6.69 8.78
N ASP A 13 -12.76 -6.54 8.38
CA ASP A 13 -13.77 -7.60 8.45
C ASP A 13 -13.61 -8.65 7.33
N GLN A 14 -12.86 -8.31 6.27
CA GLN A 14 -12.54 -9.22 5.18
C GLN A 14 -11.06 -9.63 5.24
N SER A 15 -10.79 -10.91 5.00
CA SER A 15 -9.42 -11.37 4.73
C SER A 15 -8.87 -10.50 3.61
N PRO A 16 -7.73 -9.79 3.81
CA PRO A 16 -7.16 -8.97 2.77
C PRO A 16 -6.90 -9.85 1.56
N ASP A 17 -7.61 -9.57 0.46
CA ASP A 17 -7.27 -10.10 -0.85
C ASP A 17 -5.80 -9.70 -1.10
N PRO A 18 -4.92 -10.61 -1.57
CA PRO A 18 -3.47 -10.42 -1.52
C PRO A 18 -3.10 -9.10 -2.21
N LEU A 19 -2.86 -8.10 -1.36
CA LEU A 19 -2.50 -6.72 -1.62
C LEU A 19 -2.85 -6.19 -3.02
N PHE A 20 -4.09 -5.71 -3.19
CA PHE A 20 -4.37 -4.76 -4.25
C PHE A 20 -3.81 -3.38 -3.86
N VAL A 21 -2.49 -3.22 -3.90
CA VAL A 21 -1.86 -1.89 -3.80
C VAL A 21 -2.03 -1.21 -5.15
N ALA A 22 -3.21 -0.62 -5.34
CA ALA A 22 -3.45 0.29 -6.44
C ALA A 22 -2.91 1.66 -6.04
N ILE A 23 -1.70 2.01 -6.50
CA ILE A 23 -1.31 3.42 -6.58
C ILE A 23 -1.94 3.95 -7.88
N PRO A 24 -2.90 4.90 -7.83
CA PRO A 24 -3.51 5.43 -9.02
C PRO A 24 -2.47 6.04 -9.95
N ARG A 25 -2.62 5.83 -11.27
CA ARG A 25 -1.67 6.37 -12.26
C ARG A 25 -1.62 7.90 -12.20
N GLU A 26 -2.75 8.51 -11.88
CA GLU A 26 -2.91 9.95 -11.73
C GLU A 26 -2.06 10.49 -10.56
N GLU A 27 -1.99 9.75 -9.45
CA GLU A 27 -1.15 10.13 -8.31
C GLU A 27 0.34 10.00 -8.64
N ILE A 28 0.73 8.93 -9.35
CA ILE A 28 2.12 8.76 -9.80
C ILE A 28 2.52 9.91 -10.72
N ALA A 29 1.69 10.23 -11.72
CA ALA A 29 1.96 11.33 -12.65
C ALA A 29 2.01 12.70 -11.95
N LEU A 30 1.12 12.93 -10.97
CA LEU A 30 1.13 14.15 -10.16
C LEU A 30 2.45 14.28 -9.38
N GLU A 31 2.93 13.19 -8.78
CA GLU A 31 4.14 13.23 -7.98
C GLU A 31 5.42 13.26 -8.82
N MET A 32 5.44 12.62 -9.99
CA MET A 32 6.49 12.81 -11.00
C MET A 32 6.58 14.28 -11.42
N THR A 33 5.43 14.95 -11.58
CA THR A 33 5.37 16.38 -11.92
C THR A 33 5.84 17.26 -10.76
N ARG A 34 5.48 16.92 -9.51
CA ARG A 34 5.77 17.74 -8.33
C ARG A 34 7.21 17.59 -7.83
N ARG A 35 7.76 16.38 -7.85
CA ARG A 35 9.03 16.00 -7.20
C ARG A 35 10.12 15.58 -8.19
N GLY A 36 9.76 15.35 -9.45
CA GLY A 36 10.63 14.74 -10.45
C GLY A 36 10.40 13.23 -10.60
N GLU A 37 10.67 12.73 -11.79
CA GLU A 37 10.38 11.35 -12.19
C GLU A 37 11.14 10.31 -11.34
N GLU A 38 12.43 10.54 -11.12
CA GLU A 38 13.32 9.59 -10.42
C GLU A 38 12.92 9.41 -8.95
N ALA A 39 12.59 10.50 -8.26
CA ALA A 39 12.17 10.45 -6.86
C ALA A 39 10.82 9.73 -6.70
N ALA A 40 9.84 10.05 -7.56
CA ALA A 40 8.54 9.40 -7.54
C ALA A 40 8.64 7.90 -7.89
N LEU A 41 9.49 7.53 -8.85
CA LEU A 41 9.72 6.14 -9.21
C LEU A 41 10.40 5.35 -8.08
N SER A 42 11.38 5.96 -7.40
CA SER A 42 12.05 5.36 -6.24
C SER A 42 11.06 5.05 -5.12
N ASP A 43 10.17 6.01 -4.80
CA ASP A 43 9.12 5.84 -3.79
C ASP A 43 8.16 4.68 -4.14
N VAL A 44 7.73 4.61 -5.41
CA VAL A 44 6.86 3.53 -5.90
C VAL A 44 7.54 2.17 -5.80
N CYS A 45 8.81 2.08 -6.24
CA CYS A 45 9.59 0.83 -6.15
C CYS A 45 9.75 0.36 -4.69
N MET A 46 10.02 1.28 -3.77
CA MET A 46 10.16 0.97 -2.35
C MET A 46 8.83 0.50 -1.75
N ALA A 47 7.71 1.17 -2.08
CA ALA A 47 6.39 0.75 -1.64
C ALA A 47 6.05 -0.67 -2.09
N VAL A 48 6.33 -1.01 -3.37
CA VAL A 48 6.13 -2.37 -3.91
C VAL A 48 7.02 -3.39 -3.21
N ALA A 49 8.28 -3.06 -2.91
CA ALA A 49 9.20 -3.98 -2.23
C ALA A 49 8.72 -4.36 -0.82
N VAL A 50 8.29 -3.37 -0.03
CA VAL A 50 7.75 -3.58 1.34
C VAL A 50 6.50 -4.47 1.30
N VAL A 51 5.64 -4.20 0.32
CA VAL A 51 4.41 -4.96 0.05
C VAL A 51 4.71 -6.42 -0.29
N ALA A 52 5.66 -6.65 -1.20
CA ALA A 52 6.08 -7.98 -1.59
C ALA A 52 6.69 -8.77 -0.41
N GLU A 53 7.50 -8.11 0.42
CA GLU A 53 8.09 -8.71 1.62
C GLU A 53 7.03 -9.09 2.66
N ALA A 54 6.05 -8.22 2.89
CA ALA A 54 4.94 -8.50 3.80
C ALA A 54 4.11 -9.71 3.32
N LEU A 55 3.78 -9.75 2.03
CA LEU A 55 3.08 -10.90 1.43
C LEU A 55 3.88 -12.20 1.54
N HIS A 56 5.19 -12.14 1.26
CA HIS A 56 6.07 -13.29 1.36
C HIS A 56 6.14 -13.82 2.80
N SER A 57 6.28 -12.93 3.78
CA SER A 57 6.31 -13.27 5.19
C SER A 57 5.00 -13.91 5.65
N VAL A 58 3.85 -13.36 5.23
CA VAL A 58 2.52 -13.93 5.52
C VAL A 58 2.36 -15.31 4.89
N TRP A 59 2.78 -15.48 3.64
CA TRP A 59 2.71 -16.77 2.93
C TRP A 59 3.59 -17.84 3.59
N MET A 60 4.80 -17.48 4.03
CA MET A 60 5.72 -18.37 4.74
C MET A 60 5.17 -18.79 6.12
N VAL A 61 4.52 -17.88 6.85
CA VAL A 61 3.88 -18.19 8.14
C VAL A 61 2.67 -19.11 7.97
N ARG A 62 1.92 -18.94 6.89
CA ARG A 62 0.66 -19.66 6.66
C ARG A 62 0.84 -21.08 6.11
N ASN A 63 2.02 -21.41 5.56
CA ASN A 63 2.36 -22.73 5.00
C ASN A 63 3.41 -23.50 5.85
N ARG A 64 3.54 -23.16 7.13
CA ARG A 64 4.43 -23.83 8.09
C ARG A 64 3.61 -24.58 9.13
#